data_AF-A0A7C2MAP4-F1
#
_entry.id   AF-A0A7C2MAP4-F1
#
_cell.length_a   1.000
_cell.length_b   1.000
_cell.length_c   1.000
_cell.angle_alpha   90.00
_cell.angle_beta   90.00
_cell.angle_gamma   90.00
#
_symmetry.space_group_name_H-M   'P 1'
#
loop_
_entity.id
_entity.type
_entity.pdbx_description
1 polymer ?
#
loop_
_entity_poly.entity_id
_entity_poly.type
_entity_poly.pdbx_seq_one_letter_code
_entity_poly.pdbx_strand_id
1 'polypeptide(L)'
;MGKKREIVFMSAVRVGDVVLEKGEYQIQHEVEGEDHAIVFKKMGRPGAYYESVPGKEVTRVKCRLEPLGETAKHSGLRYGTNAAGEKTLEEVHVKGENVKHVF
;
A
#
# COMPACT_ATOMS: atom_id res chain seq x y z
N MET A 1 -0.51 14.35 4.07
CA MET A 1 0.35 13.36 3.39
C MET A 1 0.96 12.46 4.46
N GLY A 2 0.69 11.16 4.41
CA GLY A 2 1.21 10.15 5.34
C GLY A 2 2.63 9.70 5.00
N LYS A 3 3.16 8.75 5.79
CA LYS A 3 4.54 8.27 5.65
C LYS A 3 4.68 7.40 4.41
N LYS A 4 5.80 7.55 3.69
CA LYS A 4 6.17 6.66 2.57
C LYS A 4 6.70 5.34 3.10
N ARG A 5 6.33 4.24 2.45
CA ARG A 5 6.89 2.90 2.74
C ARG A 5 7.08 2.09 1.47
N GLU A 6 8.10 1.26 1.49
CA GLU A 6 8.34 0.28 0.44
C GLU A 6 7.69 -1.05 0.83
N ILE A 7 7.07 -1.68 -0.15
CA ILE A 7 6.39 -2.96 -0.02
C ILE A 7 6.73 -3.83 -1.22
N VAL A 8 6.71 -5.15 -1.02
CA VAL A 8 7.02 -6.12 -2.06
C VAL A 8 5.82 -7.04 -2.26
N PHE A 9 5.30 -7.06 -3.47
CA PHE A 9 4.33 -8.07 -3.89
C PHE A 9 5.05 -9.23 -4.56
N MET A 10 5.02 -10.40 -3.90
CA MET A 10 5.64 -11.63 -4.41
C MET A 10 4.83 -12.30 -5.54
N SER A 11 3.60 -11.86 -5.75
CA SER A 11 2.66 -12.32 -6.79
C SER A 11 1.82 -11.13 -7.26
N ALA A 12 0.99 -11.32 -8.29
CA ALA A 12 -0.07 -10.36 -8.57
C ALA A 12 -1.00 -10.25 -7.34
N VAL A 13 -1.43 -9.03 -7.04
CA VAL A 13 -2.30 -8.71 -5.89
C VAL A 13 -3.38 -7.73 -6.36
N ARG A 14 -4.65 -8.05 -6.08
CA ARG A 14 -5.76 -7.14 -6.27
C ARG A 14 -5.86 -6.18 -5.08
N VAL A 15 -5.98 -4.88 -5.34
CA VAL A 15 -6.15 -3.82 -4.35
C VAL A 15 -7.33 -2.95 -4.80
N GLY A 16 -8.45 -3.01 -4.07
CA GLY A 16 -9.72 -2.51 -4.58
C GLY A 16 -10.06 -3.15 -5.94
N ASP A 17 -10.28 -2.31 -6.95
CA ASP A 17 -10.63 -2.76 -8.31
C ASP A 17 -9.43 -3.01 -9.23
N VAL A 18 -8.20 -2.73 -8.77
CA VAL A 18 -7.00 -2.79 -9.61
C VAL A 18 -6.16 -4.01 -9.26
N VAL A 19 -5.60 -4.66 -10.28
CA VAL A 19 -4.59 -5.73 -10.09
C VAL A 19 -3.20 -5.15 -10.28
N LEU A 20 -2.38 -5.23 -9.24
CA LEU A 20 -0.98 -4.86 -9.26
C LEU A 20 -0.13 -6.10 -9.49
N GLU A 21 0.78 -6.02 -10.45
CA GLU A 21 1.72 -7.12 -10.75
C GLU A 21 2.71 -7.33 -9.61
N LYS A 22 3.38 -8.49 -9.60
CA LYS A 22 4.52 -8.72 -8.71
C LYS A 22 5.59 -7.63 -8.89
N GLY A 23 6.24 -7.23 -7.80
CA GLY A 23 7.30 -6.23 -7.82
C GLY A 23 7.37 -5.41 -6.54
N GLU A 24 8.28 -4.45 -6.56
CA GLU A 24 8.49 -3.51 -5.47
C GLU A 24 7.71 -2.22 -5.72
N TYR A 25 7.03 -1.73 -4.69
CA TYR A 25 6.20 -0.55 -4.74
C TYR A 25 6.52 0.36 -3.56
N GLN A 26 6.53 1.66 -3.79
CA GLN A 26 6.39 2.64 -2.75
C GLN A 26 4.91 2.98 -2.58
N ILE A 27 4.42 2.91 -1.36
CA ILE A 27 3.09 3.37 -0.96
C ILE A 27 3.18 4.66 -0.17
N GLN A 28 2.20 5.52 -0.38
CA GLN A 28 2.03 6.74 0.39
C GLN A 28 0.54 7.02 0.61
N HIS A 29 0.16 7.34 1.84
CA HIS A 29 -1.18 7.84 2.12
C HIS A 29 -1.30 9.30 1.70
N GLU A 30 -2.31 9.59 0.88
CA GLU A 30 -2.70 10.93 0.47
C GLU A 30 -4.18 11.17 0.82
N VAL A 31 -4.51 12.43 1.09
CA VAL A 31 -5.87 12.87 1.33
C VAL A 31 -6.30 13.61 0.07
N GLU A 32 -7.34 13.12 -0.59
CA GLU A 32 -7.88 13.64 -1.84
C GLU A 32 -9.24 14.29 -1.55
N GLY A 33 -9.23 15.58 -1.18
CA GLY A 33 -10.43 16.25 -0.68
C GLY A 33 -10.83 15.68 0.68
N GLU A 34 -11.98 15.00 0.74
CA GLU A 34 -12.49 14.29 1.93
C GLU A 34 -12.16 12.78 1.91
N ASP A 35 -11.69 12.26 0.78
CA ASP A 35 -11.34 10.85 0.61
C ASP A 35 -9.89 10.58 1.05
N HIS A 36 -9.63 9.35 1.49
CA HIS A 36 -8.29 8.84 1.77
C HIS A 36 -7.89 7.87 0.66
N ALA A 37 -6.65 7.97 0.17
CA ALA A 37 -6.13 7.08 -0.85
C ALA A 37 -4.70 6.63 -0.52
N ILE A 38 -4.38 5.37 -0.83
CA ILE A 38 -3.00 4.92 -0.94
C ILE A 38 -2.56 5.05 -2.40
N VAL A 39 -1.52 5.84 -2.60
CA VAL A 39 -0.84 5.99 -3.89
C VAL A 39 0.23 4.91 -4.02
N PHE A 40 0.13 4.09 -5.06
CA PHE A 40 1.10 3.05 -5.38
C PHE A 40 2.04 3.51 -6.49
N LYS A 41 3.33 3.48 -6.20
CA LYS A 41 4.41 3.87 -7.13
C LYS A 41 5.31 2.65 -7.39
N LYS A 42 5.30 2.11 -8.61
CA LYS A 42 6.13 0.95 -8.98
C LYS A 42 7.59 1.37 -9.07
N MET A 43 8.47 0.63 -8.40
CA MET A 43 9.90 0.91 -8.40
C MET A 43 10.55 0.21 -9.61
N GLY A 44 11.33 0.97 -10.38
CA GLY A 44 11.86 0.52 -11.68
C GLY A 44 13.06 -0.41 -11.61
N ARG A 45 13.69 -0.59 -10.44
CA ARG A 45 14.81 -1.51 -10.23
C ARG A 45 14.72 -2.17 -8.85
N PRO A 46 14.90 -3.49 -8.75
CA PRO A 46 15.05 -4.17 -7.46
C PRO A 46 16.27 -3.62 -6.73
N GLY A 47 16.10 -3.21 -5.46
CA GLY A 47 17.22 -2.71 -4.66
C GLY A 47 17.72 -1.31 -5.05
N ALA A 48 16.88 -0.49 -5.69
CA ALA A 48 17.10 0.96 -5.82
C ALA A 48 17.01 1.62 -4.43
N TYR A 49 18.04 1.42 -3.63
CA TYR A 49 18.21 1.87 -2.24
C TYR A 49 18.52 3.37 -2.19
N TYR A 50 17.69 4.18 -2.85
CA TYR A 50 17.74 5.61 -2.73
C TYR A 50 16.32 6.09 -2.37
N GLU A 51 16.20 6.94 -1.36
CA GLU A 51 14.94 7.66 -1.08
C GLU A 51 14.64 8.72 -2.17
N SER A 52 15.50 8.81 -3.20
CA SER A 52 15.66 9.99 -4.07
C SER A 52 15.10 9.90 -5.50
N VAL A 53 14.81 8.73 -6.07
CA VAL A 53 14.07 8.64 -7.35
C VAL A 53 12.67 8.11 -7.03
N PRO A 54 11.63 8.93 -7.21
CA PRO A 54 10.28 8.48 -6.98
C PRO A 54 9.96 7.34 -7.96
N GLY A 55 9.41 6.24 -7.43
CA GLY A 55 8.78 5.23 -8.28
C GLY A 55 7.72 5.87 -9.17
N LYS A 56 7.42 5.25 -10.32
CA LYS A 56 6.37 5.74 -11.21
C LYS A 56 5.02 5.44 -10.57
N GLU A 57 4.19 6.47 -10.34
CA GLU A 57 2.81 6.27 -9.92
C GLU A 57 2.08 5.40 -10.94
N VAL A 58 1.52 4.29 -10.47
CA VAL A 58 0.78 3.33 -11.29
C VAL A 58 -0.70 3.35 -11.00
N THR A 59 -1.09 3.64 -9.76
CA THR A 59 -2.50 3.76 -9.38
C THR A 59 -2.66 4.45 -8.03
N ARG A 60 -3.88 4.87 -7.73
CA ARG A 60 -4.34 5.34 -6.43
C ARG A 60 -5.57 4.53 -6.05
N VAL A 61 -5.60 4.00 -4.84
CA VAL A 61 -6.73 3.20 -4.37
C VAL A 61 -7.29 3.83 -3.11
N LYS A 62 -8.60 4.10 -3.11
CA LYS A 62 -9.30 4.60 -1.93
C LYS A 62 -9.11 3.64 -0.77
N CYS A 63 -8.86 4.17 0.42
CA CYS A 63 -8.78 3.40 1.64
C CYS A 63 -9.68 4.01 2.71
N ARG A 64 -10.10 3.18 3.67
CA ARG A 64 -10.68 3.64 4.93
C ARG A 64 -9.65 3.50 6.04
N LEU A 65 -9.50 4.56 6.84
CA LEU A 65 -8.65 4.49 8.02
C LEU A 65 -9.41 3.81 9.16
N GLU A 66 -8.80 2.79 9.75
CA GLU A 66 -9.25 2.21 11.02
C GLU A 66 -8.18 2.43 12.10
N PRO A 67 -8.57 2.83 13.32
CA PRO A 67 -7.62 2.98 14.42
C PRO A 67 -6.89 1.67 14.74
N LEU A 68 -5.57 1.76 14.92
CA LEU A 68 -4.78 0.77 15.63
C LEU A 68 -4.73 1.23 17.08
N GLY A 69 -5.18 0.38 18.01
CA GLY A 69 -5.20 0.71 19.45
C GLY A 69 -3.84 1.13 20.02
N GLU A 70 -2.75 0.87 19.29
CA GLU A 70 -1.41 1.40 19.54
C GLU A 70 -0.74 1.82 18.23
N THR A 71 0.33 2.61 18.33
CA THR A 71 1.15 2.95 17.16
C THR A 71 1.84 1.71 16.60
N ALA A 72 1.71 1.49 15.29
CA ALA A 72 2.32 0.35 14.61
C ALA A 72 3.85 0.37 14.75
N LYS A 73 4.41 -0.70 15.34
CA LYS A 73 5.86 -0.86 15.55
C LYS A 73 6.60 -1.27 14.28
N HIS A 74 5.89 -1.92 13.36
CA HIS A 74 6.37 -2.38 12.06
C HIS A 74 5.37 -1.97 10.97
N SER A 75 5.80 -2.01 9.71
CA SER A 75 4.88 -1.95 8.58
C SER A 75 4.50 -3.37 8.18
N GLY A 76 3.29 -3.57 7.69
CA GLY A 76 2.82 -4.89 7.31
C GLY A 76 1.63 -4.85 6.39
N LEU A 77 1.44 -5.97 5.69
CA LEU A 77 0.40 -6.20 4.69
C LEU A 77 -0.45 -7.38 5.15
N ARG A 78 -1.77 -7.22 5.12
CA ARG A 78 -2.70 -8.33 5.33
C ARG A 78 -3.33 -8.67 4.00
N TYR A 79 -3.19 -9.94 3.61
CA TYR A 79 -3.75 -10.46 2.39
C TYR A 79 -4.98 -11.33 2.67
N GLY A 80 -5.90 -11.34 1.71
CA GLY A 80 -7.02 -12.26 1.64
C GLY A 80 -7.07 -12.95 0.28
N THR A 81 -8.19 -13.62 0.05
CA THR A 81 -8.53 -14.24 -1.24
C THR A 81 -9.99 -13.95 -1.54
N ASN A 82 -10.28 -13.43 -2.73
CA ASN A 82 -11.66 -13.18 -3.13
C ASN A 82 -12.37 -14.44 -3.67
N ALA A 83 -13.65 -14.32 -4.00
CA ALA A 83 -14.45 -15.43 -4.54
C ALA A 83 -13.92 -15.96 -5.90
N ALA A 84 -13.15 -15.17 -6.64
CA ALA A 84 -12.51 -15.58 -7.89
C ALA A 84 -11.15 -16.27 -7.67
N GLY A 85 -10.70 -16.44 -6.42
CA GLY A 85 -9.41 -17.04 -6.09
C GLY A 85 -8.22 -16.10 -6.24
N GLU A 86 -8.44 -14.81 -6.45
CA GLU A 86 -7.36 -13.81 -6.56
C GLU A 86 -6.88 -13.40 -5.18
N LYS A 87 -5.56 -13.24 -5.02
CA LYS A 87 -4.97 -12.68 -3.80
C LYS A 87 -5.31 -11.20 -3.70
N THR A 88 -5.95 -10.80 -2.61
CA THR A 88 -6.32 -9.40 -2.35
C THR A 88 -5.43 -8.80 -1.26
N LEU A 89 -5.15 -7.50 -1.36
CA LEU A 89 -4.62 -6.71 -0.24
C LEU A 89 -5.81 -6.14 0.53
N GLU A 90 -6.05 -6.63 1.73
CA GLU A 90 -7.16 -6.19 2.57
C GLU A 90 -6.75 -5.02 3.45
N GLU A 91 -5.53 -5.06 4.00
CA GLU A 91 -5.07 -4.06 4.94
C GLU A 91 -3.59 -3.74 4.79
N VAL A 92 -3.24 -2.50 5.07
CA VAL A 92 -1.87 -2.01 5.21
C VAL A 92 -1.75 -1.27 6.53
N HIS A 93 -0.71 -1.54 7.29
CA HIS A 93 -0.32 -0.68 8.40
C HIS A 93 1.12 -0.19 8.21
N VAL A 94 1.37 1.06 8.60
CA VAL A 94 2.65 1.73 8.37
C VAL A 94 3.32 2.00 9.71
N LYS A 95 4.60 1.61 9.84
CA LYS A 95 5.39 1.88 11.04
C LYS A 95 5.33 3.37 11.43
N GLY A 96 4.92 3.61 12.67
CA GLY A 96 4.78 4.94 13.25
C GLY A 96 3.49 5.66 12.90
N GLU A 97 2.48 4.96 12.37
CA GLU A 97 1.08 5.41 12.29
C GLU A 97 0.24 4.65 13.34
N ASN A 98 -0.84 5.27 13.82
CA ASN A 98 -1.81 4.68 14.76
C ASN A 98 -3.10 4.26 14.04
N VAL A 99 -3.02 4.01 12.74
CA VAL A 99 -4.14 3.59 11.90
C VAL A 99 -3.68 2.51 10.94
N LYS A 100 -4.62 1.68 10.49
CA LYS A 100 -4.48 0.81 9.33
C LYS A 100 -5.36 1.31 8.20
N HIS A 101 -4.91 1.08 6.98
CA HIS A 101 -5.58 1.41 5.74
C HIS A 101 -6.28 0.16 5.24
N VAL A 102 -7.60 0.18 5.17
CA VAL A 102 -8.45 -0.94 4.75
C VAL A 102 -9.00 -0.66 3.35
N PHE A 103 -8.98 -1.67 2.48
CA PHE A 103 -9.41 -1.60 1.07
C PHE A 103 -10.64 -2.46 0.80
#